data_AF-A0A7J2NKL7-F1
#
_entry.id   AF-A0A7J2NKL7-F1
#
_cell.length_a   1.000
_cell.length_b   1.000
_cell.length_c   1.000
_cell.angle_alpha   90.00
_cell.angle_beta   90.00
_cell.angle_gamma   90.00
#
_symmetry.space_group_name_H-M   'P 1'
#
loop_
_entity.id
_entity.type
_entity.pdbx_description
1 polymer ?
#
loop_
_entity_poly.entity_id
_entity_poly.type
_entity_poly.pdbx_seq_one_letter_code
_entity_poly.pdbx_strand_id
1 'polypeptide(L)'
;MSAIVAISMLLALLPAVADDAGADEGGACSFGYTWTDSLLPAPAVGYNWIEINGTGTNTRVTGDDSYGGPYPIGFDFSFFGNTYNDF
;
A
#
# COMPACT_ATOMS: atom_id res chain seq x y z
N MET A 1 0.80 23.75 52.97
CA MET A 1 -0.11 23.59 51.83
C MET A 1 0.56 24.07 50.55
N SER A 2 1.61 23.40 50.06
CA SER A 2 2.25 23.79 48.77
C SER A 2 2.89 22.64 47.99
N ALA A 3 3.00 21.43 48.56
CA ALA A 3 3.59 20.30 47.82
C ALA A 3 2.58 19.55 46.94
N ILE A 4 1.28 19.59 47.26
CA ILE A 4 0.24 18.83 46.52
C ILE A 4 -0.16 19.51 45.20
N VAL A 5 -0.10 20.85 45.12
CA VAL A 5 -0.45 21.61 43.90
C VAL A 5 0.64 21.43 42.82
N ALA A 6 1.91 21.28 43.21
CA ALA A 6 3.01 21.06 42.26
C ALA A 6 2.95 19.69 41.56
N ILE A 7 2.48 18.65 42.27
CA ILE A 7 2.30 17.31 41.69
C ILE A 7 1.08 17.24 40.76
N SER A 8 0.06 18.08 41.01
CA SER A 8 -1.12 18.19 40.14
C SER A 8 -0.84 18.86 38.79
N MET A 9 0.18 19.73 38.68
CA MET A 9 0.56 20.36 37.40
C MET A 9 1.50 19.49 36.56
N LEU A 10 2.18 18.51 37.16
CA LEU A 10 3.10 17.64 36.43
C LEU A 10 2.36 16.54 35.63
N LEU A 11 1.08 16.29 35.93
CA LEU A 11 0.26 15.30 35.22
C LEU A 11 -0.45 15.85 33.98
N ALA A 12 -0.34 17.15 33.69
CA ALA A 12 -0.98 17.80 32.53
C ALA A 12 -0.04 17.95 31.31
N LEU A 13 1.15 17.36 31.37
CA LEU A 13 2.18 17.49 30.32
C LEU A 13 2.62 16.16 29.70
N LEU A 14 1.80 15.11 29.77
CA LEU A 14 1.92 14.06 28.78
C LEU A 14 1.28 14.61 27.50
N PRO A 15 2.05 14.83 26.41
CA PRO A 15 1.39 14.89 25.13
C PRO A 15 0.63 13.57 25.01
N ALA A 16 -0.68 13.65 24.78
CA ALA A 16 -1.35 12.50 24.20
C ALA A 16 -0.51 12.17 22.96
N VAL A 17 0.20 11.05 23.00
CA VAL A 17 0.68 10.42 21.80
C VAL A 17 -0.60 10.02 21.08
N ALA A 18 -1.20 10.98 20.36
CA ALA A 18 -1.99 10.63 19.22
C ALA A 18 -1.00 9.83 18.38
N ASP A 19 -1.21 8.52 18.29
CA ASP A 19 -0.65 7.78 17.17
C ASP A 19 -0.94 8.65 15.96
N ASP A 20 0.12 9.10 15.29
CA ASP A 20 -0.06 9.78 14.02
C ASP A 20 -0.83 8.77 13.18
N ALA A 21 -2.10 9.06 12.87
CA ALA A 21 -2.89 8.24 11.96
C ALA A 21 -2.39 8.42 10.52
N GLY A 22 -1.07 8.53 10.35
CA GLY A 22 -0.38 8.57 9.08
C GLY A 22 -0.55 7.23 8.36
N ALA A 23 -0.23 7.25 7.07
CA ALA A 23 -0.28 6.03 6.28
C ALA A 23 0.66 4.98 6.87
N ASP A 24 0.22 3.71 6.87
CA ASP A 24 1.10 2.60 7.15
C ASP A 24 2.03 2.37 5.95
N GLU A 25 3.29 2.06 6.23
CA GLU A 25 4.33 1.91 5.22
C GLU A 25 5.20 0.68 5.49
N GLY A 26 5.49 -0.07 4.42
CA GLY A 26 6.46 -1.14 4.42
C GLY A 26 7.82 -0.67 3.91
N GLY A 27 8.84 -0.78 4.78
CA GLY A 27 10.23 -0.59 4.39
C GLY A 27 10.67 -1.53 3.26
N ALA A 28 11.75 -1.16 2.57
CA ALA A 28 12.21 -1.88 1.39
C ALA A 28 12.57 -3.34 1.73
N CYS A 29 11.98 -4.29 1.01
CA CYS A 29 12.39 -5.68 1.09
C CYS A 29 13.74 -5.90 0.38
N SER A 30 14.31 -7.12 0.46
CA SER A 30 15.57 -7.47 -0.21
C SER A 30 15.55 -7.32 -1.74
N PHE A 31 14.36 -7.15 -2.32
CA PHE A 31 14.15 -6.94 -3.76
C PHE A 31 13.86 -5.47 -4.11
N GLY A 32 13.92 -4.55 -3.13
CA GLY A 32 13.80 -3.11 -3.34
C GLY A 32 12.37 -2.56 -3.44
N TYR A 33 11.34 -3.40 -3.25
CA TYR A 33 9.95 -2.96 -3.25
C TYR A 33 9.53 -2.42 -1.87
N THR A 34 8.76 -1.33 -1.86
CA THR A 34 8.13 -0.71 -0.68
C THR A 34 6.61 -0.58 -0.90
N TRP A 35 5.85 -0.36 0.17
CA TRP A 35 4.42 -0.06 0.07
C TRP A 35 4.02 1.04 1.04
N THR A 36 2.93 1.75 0.71
CA THR A 36 2.29 2.80 1.51
C THR A 36 0.78 2.64 1.31
N ASP A 37 -0.02 2.74 2.38
CA ASP A 37 -1.48 2.73 2.27
C ASP A 37 -2.07 4.08 1.78
N SER A 38 -3.38 4.24 1.78
CA SER A 38 -4.05 5.45 1.26
C SER A 38 -4.52 6.43 2.35
N LEU A 39 -4.10 6.28 3.61
CA LEU A 39 -4.52 7.11 4.74
C LEU A 39 -3.81 8.47 4.78
N LEU A 40 -4.39 9.41 5.54
CA LEU A 40 -3.97 10.82 5.69
C LEU A 40 -3.52 11.08 7.13
N PRO A 41 -2.50 11.94 7.39
CA PRO A 41 -2.20 13.14 6.61
C PRO A 41 -1.09 13.05 5.54
N ALA A 42 -0.33 11.95 5.45
CA ALA A 42 0.53 11.61 4.30
C ALA A 42 1.02 10.15 4.36
N PRO A 43 1.41 9.50 3.23
CA PRO A 43 1.24 9.89 1.83
C PRO A 43 -0.05 9.32 1.21
N ALA A 44 -0.89 10.20 0.65
CA ALA A 44 -2.05 9.78 -0.14
C ALA A 44 -1.60 9.24 -1.51
N VAL A 45 -1.79 7.93 -1.73
CA VAL A 45 -1.61 7.31 -3.05
C VAL A 45 -2.59 7.94 -4.05
N GLY A 46 -2.07 8.69 -5.02
CA GLY A 46 -2.86 9.27 -6.10
C GLY A 46 -3.26 8.19 -7.12
N TYR A 47 -4.55 8.10 -7.44
CA TYR A 47 -5.05 7.16 -8.44
C TYR A 47 -5.22 7.85 -9.80
N ASN A 48 -4.78 7.16 -10.86
CA ASN A 48 -5.05 7.56 -12.24
C ASN A 48 -5.81 6.43 -12.94
N TRP A 49 -7.08 6.67 -13.25
CA TRP A 49 -7.93 5.69 -13.92
C TRP A 49 -7.78 5.81 -15.44
N ILE A 50 -7.52 4.68 -16.10
CA ILE A 50 -7.42 4.58 -17.56
C ILE A 50 -8.60 3.75 -18.05
N GLU A 51 -9.40 4.32 -18.98
CA GLU A 51 -10.52 3.62 -19.61
C GLU A 51 -10.01 2.59 -20.64
N ILE A 52 -10.54 1.37 -20.59
CA ILE A 52 -10.07 0.26 -21.44
C ILE A 52 -11.19 -0.45 -22.21
N ASN A 53 -12.43 0.04 -22.18
CA ASN A 53 -13.58 -0.60 -22.84
C ASN A 53 -13.39 -0.94 -24.33
N GLY A 54 -12.53 -0.20 -25.05
CA GLY A 54 -12.26 -0.38 -26.48
C GLY A 54 -11.02 -1.22 -26.78
N THR A 55 -10.35 -1.78 -25.78
CA THR A 55 -9.07 -2.50 -25.94
C THR A 55 -9.09 -3.85 -25.24
N GLY A 56 -8.10 -4.70 -25.56
CA GLY A 56 -7.88 -5.98 -24.87
C GLY A 56 -8.17 -7.22 -25.74
N THR A 57 -7.82 -8.38 -25.17
CA THR A 57 -7.96 -9.69 -25.82
C THR A 57 -8.82 -10.59 -24.95
N ASN A 58 -9.84 -11.23 -25.53
CA ASN A 58 -10.68 -12.17 -24.80
C ASN A 58 -9.88 -13.45 -24.47
N THR A 59 -9.70 -13.73 -23.18
CA THR A 59 -8.96 -14.89 -22.66
C THR A 59 -9.67 -16.22 -22.88
N ARG A 60 -10.98 -16.19 -23.14
CA ARG A 60 -11.90 -17.34 -23.26
C ARG A 60 -11.99 -18.20 -21.99
N VAL A 61 -11.49 -17.72 -20.86
CA VAL A 61 -11.65 -18.40 -19.57
C VAL A 61 -13.13 -18.35 -19.18
N THR A 62 -13.65 -19.50 -18.77
CA THR A 62 -15.06 -19.67 -18.38
C THR A 62 -15.13 -20.58 -17.17
N GLY A 63 -16.11 -20.33 -16.29
CA GLY A 63 -16.29 -21.09 -15.06
C GLY A 63 -15.75 -20.37 -13.84
N ASP A 64 -16.22 -20.77 -12.67
CA ASP A 64 -15.67 -20.35 -11.39
C ASP A 64 -14.34 -21.08 -11.13
N ASP A 65 -13.44 -20.49 -10.34
CA ASP A 65 -12.12 -21.04 -9.99
C ASP A 65 -11.30 -21.55 -11.20
N SER A 66 -11.51 -20.95 -12.37
CA SER A 66 -10.87 -21.36 -13.62
C SER A 66 -9.72 -20.43 -13.97
N TYR A 67 -8.62 -21.01 -14.47
CA TYR A 67 -7.47 -20.26 -14.96
C TYR A 67 -7.22 -20.59 -16.44
N GLY A 68 -6.56 -19.68 -17.14
CA GLY A 68 -6.11 -19.85 -18.52
C GLY A 68 -4.73 -19.25 -18.70
N GLY A 69 -4.17 -19.38 -19.90
CA GLY A 69 -2.84 -18.88 -20.22
C GLY A 69 -1.79 -19.99 -20.40
N PRO A 70 -0.50 -19.64 -20.48
CA PRO A 70 0.03 -18.28 -20.29
C PRO A 70 -0.31 -17.35 -21.48
N TYR A 71 -0.69 -16.10 -21.20
CA TYR A 71 -0.95 -15.06 -22.17
C TYR A 71 0.24 -14.09 -22.24
N PRO A 72 0.70 -13.70 -23.44
CA PRO A 72 1.84 -12.81 -23.57
C PRO A 72 1.51 -11.40 -23.03
N ILE A 73 2.36 -10.88 -22.15
CA ILE A 73 2.29 -9.50 -21.63
C ILE A 73 2.71 -8.50 -22.72
N GLY A 74 3.64 -8.92 -23.59
CA GLY A 74 4.19 -8.09 -24.68
C GLY A 74 5.41 -7.26 -24.28
N PHE A 75 5.90 -7.42 -23.04
CA PHE A 75 7.13 -6.84 -22.54
C PHE A 75 7.69 -7.69 -21.39
N ASP A 76 8.98 -7.51 -21.07
CA ASP A 76 9.62 -8.16 -19.92
C ASP A 76 9.26 -7.43 -18.62
N PHE A 77 8.70 -8.16 -17.66
CA PHE A 77 8.29 -7.70 -16.34
C PHE A 77 9.14 -8.37 -15.26
N SER A 78 9.96 -7.57 -14.55
CA SER A 78 10.77 -8.09 -13.44
C SER A 78 10.00 -8.05 -12.11
N PHE A 79 9.85 -9.21 -11.49
CA PHE A 79 9.15 -9.38 -10.22
C PHE A 79 9.93 -10.33 -9.31
N PHE A 80 10.34 -9.82 -8.14
CA PHE A 80 11.07 -10.59 -7.12
C PHE A 80 12.25 -11.41 -7.67
N GLY A 81 13.08 -10.78 -8.49
CA GLY A 81 14.29 -11.39 -9.06
C GLY A 81 14.07 -12.32 -10.25
N ASN A 82 12.82 -12.53 -10.67
CA ASN A 82 12.48 -13.26 -11.88
C ASN A 82 11.99 -12.30 -12.97
N THR A 83 12.21 -12.66 -14.23
CA THR A 83 11.63 -11.94 -15.38
C THR A 83 10.51 -12.79 -15.97
N TYR A 84 9.35 -12.17 -16.15
CA TYR A 84 8.16 -12.74 -16.74
C TYR A 84 7.86 -12.01 -18.06
N ASN A 85 7.35 -12.72 -19.04
CA ASN A 85 6.86 -12.13 -20.30
C ASN A 85 5.44 -12.63 -20.64
N ASP A 86 4.86 -13.44 -19.76
CA ASP A 86 3.53 -13.99 -19.85
C ASP A 86 2.87 -14.12 -18.46
N PHE A 87 1.55 -14.34 -18.43
CA PHE A 87 0.72 -14.49 -17.21
C PHE A 87 -0.40 -15.52 -17.36
#